data_AF-A0A7C7LIC4-F1
#
_entry.id   AF-A0A7C7LIC4-F1
#
_cell.length_a   1.000
_cell.length_b   1.000
_cell.length_c   1.000
_cell.angle_alpha   90.00
_cell.angle_beta   90.00
_cell.angle_gamma   90.00
#
_symmetry.space_group_name_H-M   'P 1'
#
loop_
_entity.id
_entity.type
_entity.pdbx_description
1 polymer ?
#
loop_
_entity_poly.entity_id
_entity_poly.type
_entity_poly.pdbx_seq_one_letter_code
_entity_poly.pdbx_strand_id
1 'polypeptide(L)'
;MSEKLGWELVWQDEFDKEYLDKWQHQVGRGEGYGLPAGWGNDELQCYTARPENSYVTEGKLIIQAQKEDYNGANYTSARLRTINKGDWLYGRFEIRAKSQKDKASDLPFGCCQQKGERRYLEKDTMELRLRAEKLILLN
;
A
#
# COMPACT_ATOMS: atom_id res chain seq x y z
N MET A 1 6.44 24.77 -24.56
CA MET A 1 6.02 23.50 -23.95
C MET A 1 7.29 22.78 -23.51
N SER A 2 7.42 22.47 -22.22
CA SER A 2 8.67 21.93 -21.65
C SER A 2 8.84 20.47 -22.06
N GLU A 3 9.71 20.18 -23.02
CA GLU A 3 10.17 18.81 -23.31
C GLU A 3 11.02 18.33 -22.13
N LYS A 4 10.45 17.44 -21.29
CA LYS A 4 11.22 16.71 -20.27
C LYS A 4 12.20 15.80 -21.02
N LEU A 5 13.49 16.05 -20.84
CA LEU A 5 14.61 15.26 -21.38
C LEU A 5 14.39 13.75 -21.22
N GLY A 6 14.27 13.02 -22.33
CA GLY A 6 14.57 11.58 -22.47
C GLY A 6 13.67 10.56 -21.79
N TRP A 7 12.60 10.95 -21.08
CA TRP A 7 11.71 9.99 -20.39
C TRP A 7 10.31 9.96 -21.02
N GLU A 8 9.82 8.78 -21.36
CA GLU A 8 8.46 8.52 -21.82
C GLU A 8 7.65 7.87 -20.72
N LEU A 9 6.44 8.37 -20.50
CA LEU A 9 5.51 7.75 -19.59
C LEU A 9 4.99 6.44 -20.21
N VAL A 10 5.37 5.30 -19.61
CA VAL A 10 4.94 3.97 -20.08
C VAL A 10 3.77 3.42 -19.29
N TRP A 11 3.59 3.88 -18.05
CA TRP A 11 2.50 3.44 -17.19
C TRP A 11 2.20 4.48 -16.12
N GLN A 12 0.92 4.68 -15.85
CA GLN A 12 0.48 5.53 -14.73
C GLN A 12 -0.82 5.01 -14.15
N ASP A 13 -1.01 5.29 -12.88
CA ASP A 13 -2.30 5.15 -12.22
C ASP A 13 -2.56 6.39 -11.34
N GLU A 14 -3.44 7.25 -11.83
CA GLU A 14 -3.93 8.42 -11.11
C GLU A 14 -5.19 8.11 -10.28
N PHE A 15 -5.67 6.86 -10.31
CA PHE A 15 -6.85 6.41 -9.58
C PHE A 15 -8.13 7.16 -10.00
N ASP A 16 -8.27 7.47 -11.29
CA ASP A 16 -9.47 8.11 -11.87
C ASP A 16 -10.67 7.16 -11.95
N LYS A 17 -10.44 5.85 -11.82
CA LYS A 17 -11.47 4.81 -11.80
C LYS A 17 -11.73 4.36 -10.37
N GLU A 18 -12.98 4.07 -10.04
CA GLU A 18 -13.38 3.59 -8.70
C GLU A 18 -12.85 2.17 -8.38
N TYR A 19 -12.39 1.42 -9.37
CA TYR A 19 -11.88 0.06 -9.21
C TYR A 19 -10.41 -0.08 -9.61
N LEU A 20 -9.72 -0.99 -8.92
CA LEU A 20 -8.28 -1.23 -9.08
C LEU A 20 -7.98 -2.28 -10.17
N ASP A 21 -8.14 -1.91 -11.44
CA ASP A 21 -7.86 -2.80 -12.59
C ASP A 21 -6.37 -3.10 -12.78
N LYS A 22 -5.50 -2.19 -12.35
CA LYS A 22 -4.03 -2.29 -12.48
C LYS A 22 -3.31 -2.92 -11.28
N TRP A 23 -4.05 -3.26 -10.22
CA TRP A 23 -3.50 -3.81 -8.99
C TRP A 23 -4.10 -5.17 -8.64
N GLN A 24 -3.34 -6.01 -7.98
CA GLN A 24 -3.80 -7.28 -7.43
C GLN A 24 -3.64 -7.26 -5.92
N HIS A 25 -4.71 -7.55 -5.20
CA HIS A 25 -4.68 -7.72 -3.76
C HIS A 25 -3.95 -9.00 -3.37
N GLN A 26 -3.11 -8.88 -2.35
CA GLN A 26 -2.57 -10.00 -1.61
C GLN A 26 -3.40 -10.18 -0.34
N VAL A 27 -4.06 -11.33 -0.20
CA VAL A 27 -4.99 -11.60 0.91
C VAL A 27 -4.42 -12.65 1.85
N GLY A 28 -4.59 -12.43 3.15
CA GLY A 28 -4.15 -13.34 4.20
C GLY A 28 -2.91 -12.87 4.95
N ARG A 29 -2.24 -13.82 5.63
CA ARG A 29 -1.12 -13.57 6.55
C ARG A 29 0.23 -14.06 6.00
N GLY A 30 0.32 -14.30 4.68
CA GLY A 30 1.53 -14.77 4.00
C GLY A 30 1.55 -16.27 3.71
N GLU A 31 0.81 -17.07 4.49
CA GLU A 31 0.76 -18.53 4.38
C GLU A 31 0.33 -19.01 2.98
N GLY A 32 -0.67 -18.37 2.38
CA GLY A 32 -1.13 -18.67 1.02
C GLY A 32 -0.13 -18.32 -0.09
N TYR A 33 0.97 -17.66 0.24
CA TYR A 33 2.05 -17.27 -0.68
C TYR A 33 3.37 -17.99 -0.37
N GLY A 34 3.35 -19.03 0.47
CA GLY A 34 4.54 -19.79 0.86
C GLY A 34 5.45 -19.07 1.86
N LEU A 35 4.94 -18.02 2.52
CA LEU A 35 5.62 -17.32 3.60
C LEU A 35 5.09 -17.79 4.96
N PRO A 36 5.90 -17.75 6.03
CA PRO A 36 5.39 -17.97 7.37
C PRO A 36 4.32 -16.92 7.72
N ALA A 37 3.43 -17.28 8.64
CA ALA A 37 2.41 -16.36 9.16
C ALA A 37 3.07 -15.05 9.63
N GLY A 38 2.46 -13.92 9.28
CA GLY A 38 3.06 -12.60 9.51
C GLY A 38 4.00 -12.14 8.38
N TRP A 39 3.84 -12.67 7.17
CA TRP A 39 4.55 -12.23 5.96
C TRP A 39 6.08 -12.26 6.04
N GLY A 40 6.64 -13.08 6.95
CA GLY A 40 8.09 -13.17 7.19
C GLY A 40 8.65 -12.15 8.18
N ASN A 41 7.84 -11.22 8.70
CA ASN A 41 8.26 -10.15 9.61
C ASN A 41 7.40 -10.06 10.87
N ASP A 42 6.73 -11.16 11.27
CA ASP A 42 5.81 -11.19 12.41
C ASP A 42 4.70 -10.13 12.35
N GLU A 43 4.23 -9.80 11.13
CA GLU A 43 3.18 -8.80 10.93
C GLU A 43 1.88 -9.23 11.61
N LEU A 44 1.33 -8.34 12.44
CA LEU A 44 0.09 -8.60 13.17
C LEU A 44 -1.16 -8.47 12.30
N GLN A 45 -1.06 -7.75 11.18
CA GLN A 45 -2.17 -7.51 10.27
C GLN A 45 -2.49 -8.71 9.37
N CYS A 46 -3.78 -8.89 9.08
CA CYS A 46 -4.25 -9.73 7.98
C CYS A 46 -4.59 -8.83 6.79
N TYR A 47 -3.94 -9.03 5.64
CA TYR A 47 -4.32 -8.25 4.46
C TYR A 47 -5.60 -8.78 3.86
N THR A 48 -6.46 -7.87 3.39
CA THR A 48 -7.74 -8.20 2.79
C THR A 48 -7.94 -7.43 1.48
N ALA A 49 -8.91 -7.88 0.68
CA ALA A 49 -9.39 -7.17 -0.51
C ALA A 49 -10.68 -6.40 -0.25
N ARG A 50 -10.95 -6.11 1.03
CA ARG A 50 -12.18 -5.45 1.46
C ARG A 50 -12.17 -3.97 1.08
N PRO A 51 -13.32 -3.39 0.68
CA PRO A 51 -13.43 -1.96 0.41
C PRO A 51 -13.12 -1.12 1.65
N GLU A 52 -13.24 -1.68 2.85
CA GLU A 52 -12.88 -1.03 4.11
C GLU A 52 -11.36 -0.85 4.28
N ASN A 53 -10.55 -1.70 3.65
CA ASN A 53 -9.09 -1.66 3.76
C ASN A 53 -8.40 -1.02 2.54
N SER A 54 -9.03 -1.07 1.37
CA SER A 54 -8.54 -0.37 0.17
C SER A 54 -9.68 0.10 -0.70
N TYR A 55 -9.71 1.39 -1.00
CA TYR A 55 -10.73 1.99 -1.87
C TYR A 55 -10.16 3.19 -2.60
N VAL A 56 -10.75 3.52 -3.75
CA VAL A 56 -10.42 4.73 -4.50
C VAL A 56 -11.44 5.80 -4.16
N THR A 57 -10.98 6.97 -3.75
CA THR A 57 -11.82 8.16 -3.55
C THR A 57 -11.07 9.41 -3.98
N GLU A 58 -11.79 10.37 -4.59
CA GLU A 58 -11.24 11.67 -4.99
C GLU A 58 -9.95 11.60 -5.86
N GLY A 59 -9.84 10.60 -6.75
CA GLY A 59 -8.64 10.42 -7.58
C GLY A 59 -7.41 10.02 -6.78
N LYS A 60 -7.61 9.21 -5.73
CA LYS A 60 -6.56 8.68 -4.87
C LYS A 60 -6.93 7.29 -4.39
N LEU A 61 -5.94 6.43 -4.32
CA LEU A 61 -6.06 5.16 -3.61
C LEU A 61 -5.84 5.40 -2.13
N ILE A 62 -6.80 5.01 -1.31
CA ILE A 62 -6.71 4.98 0.14
C ILE A 62 -6.47 3.54 0.56
N ILE A 63 -5.38 3.31 1.29
CA ILE A 63 -5.13 2.06 2.01
C ILE A 63 -5.29 2.37 3.48
N GLN A 64 -6.20 1.68 4.16
CA GLN A 64 -6.52 1.91 5.56
C GLN A 64 -6.32 0.64 6.37
N ALA A 65 -5.46 0.74 7.39
CA ALA A 65 -5.36 -0.27 8.42
C ALA A 65 -6.48 -0.09 9.44
N GLN A 66 -7.19 -1.16 9.78
CA GLN A 66 -8.25 -1.15 10.79
C GLN A 66 -7.90 -2.09 11.94
N LYS A 67 -8.33 -1.72 13.15
CA LYS A 67 -8.24 -2.60 14.32
C LYS A 67 -9.54 -3.41 14.39
N GLU A 68 -9.51 -4.62 13.88
CA GLU A 68 -10.61 -5.57 13.94
C GLU A 68 -10.06 -6.98 14.17
N ASP A 69 -10.80 -7.80 14.90
CA ASP A 69 -10.49 -9.22 15.05
C ASP A 69 -10.92 -9.96 13.77
N TYR A 70 -9.95 -10.29 12.92
CA TYR A 70 -10.19 -10.92 11.63
C TYR A 70 -9.20 -12.04 11.34
N ASN A 71 -9.70 -13.25 11.13
CA ASN A 71 -8.91 -14.44 10.78
C ASN A 71 -7.69 -14.68 11.72
N GLY A 72 -7.91 -14.46 13.03
CA GLY A 72 -6.87 -14.60 14.07
C GLY A 72 -5.87 -13.44 14.13
N ALA A 73 -6.08 -12.36 13.38
CA ALA A 73 -5.36 -11.09 13.47
C ALA A 73 -6.20 -10.06 14.21
N ASN A 74 -5.54 -9.16 14.94
CA ASN A 74 -6.21 -8.04 15.64
C ASN A 74 -6.27 -6.77 14.77
N TYR A 75 -5.76 -6.86 13.54
CA TYR A 75 -5.68 -5.77 12.58
C TYR A 75 -5.92 -6.29 11.17
N THR A 76 -6.54 -5.48 10.34
CA THR A 76 -6.64 -5.67 8.90
C THR A 76 -6.00 -4.53 8.16
N SER A 77 -5.50 -4.79 6.97
CA SER A 77 -4.97 -3.78 6.07
C SER A 77 -5.12 -4.27 4.63
N ALA A 78 -4.61 -3.52 3.64
CA ALA A 78 -4.55 -3.97 2.27
C ALA A 78 -3.11 -3.97 1.76
N ARG A 79 -2.76 -4.98 0.97
CA ARG A 79 -1.48 -5.10 0.28
C ARG A 79 -1.75 -5.29 -1.21
N LEU A 80 -1.18 -4.41 -2.02
CA LEU A 80 -1.38 -4.38 -3.46
C LEU A 80 -0.06 -4.64 -4.19
N ARG A 81 -0.14 -5.36 -5.31
CA ARG A 81 0.99 -5.62 -6.20
C ARG A 81 0.58 -5.50 -7.67
N THR A 82 1.55 -5.29 -8.57
CA THR A 82 1.32 -5.12 -10.01
C THR A 82 1.75 -6.33 -10.86
N ILE A 83 1.94 -7.50 -10.23
CA ILE A 83 2.41 -8.72 -10.93
C ILE A 83 1.53 -9.06 -12.13
N ASN A 84 2.14 -9.34 -13.28
CA ASN A 84 1.48 -9.62 -14.56
C ASN A 84 0.60 -8.48 -15.11
N LYS A 85 0.68 -7.28 -14.54
CA LYS A 85 -0.04 -6.08 -15.02
C LYS A 85 0.92 -5.00 -15.51
N GLY A 86 2.09 -4.91 -14.87
CA GLY A 86 3.15 -3.99 -15.22
C GLY A 86 4.43 -4.38 -14.51
N ASP A 87 5.32 -5.03 -15.26
CA ASP A 87 6.63 -5.46 -14.80
C ASP A 87 7.67 -4.84 -15.74
N TRP A 88 8.48 -3.91 -15.23
CA TRP A 88 9.50 -3.21 -16.01
C TRP A 88 10.88 -3.51 -15.45
N LEU A 89 11.81 -3.80 -16.35
CA LEU A 89 13.24 -3.82 -16.05
C LEU A 89 13.82 -2.46 -16.44
N TYR A 90 14.29 -1.72 -15.42
CA TYR A 90 14.76 -0.32 -15.50
C TYR A 90 13.64 0.70 -15.76
N GLY A 91 13.85 1.93 -15.28
CA GLY A 91 12.88 3.01 -15.38
C GLY A 91 12.99 3.99 -14.22
N ARG A 92 12.15 5.02 -14.25
CA ARG A 92 11.93 5.98 -13.18
C ARG A 92 10.53 5.74 -12.62
N PHE A 93 10.45 5.40 -11.35
CA PHE A 93 9.18 5.22 -10.65
C PHE A 93 8.95 6.41 -9.74
N GLU A 94 7.84 7.11 -9.94
CA GLU A 94 7.40 8.22 -9.10
C GLU A 94 6.15 7.82 -8.32
N ILE A 95 6.25 7.86 -6.99
CA ILE A 95 5.12 7.57 -6.10
C ILE A 95 4.86 8.82 -5.28
N ARG A 96 3.67 9.40 -5.44
CA ARG A 96 3.20 10.47 -4.57
C ARG A 96 2.30 9.86 -3.52
N ALA A 97 2.85 9.69 -2.33
CA ALA A 97 2.14 9.16 -1.18
C ALA A 97 1.92 10.25 -0.12
N LYS A 98 0.81 10.18 0.61
CA LYS A 98 0.62 10.91 1.87
C LYS A 98 0.26 9.91 2.95
N SER A 99 1.13 9.77 3.94
CA SER A 99 0.79 9.09 5.20
C SER A 99 -0.05 10.04 6.04
N GLN A 100 -1.23 9.59 6.43
CA GLN A 100 -1.95 10.20 7.52
C GLN A 100 -1.39 9.60 8.81
N LYS A 101 -0.63 10.40 9.55
CA LYS A 101 -0.32 10.07 10.94
C LYS A 101 -1.61 10.12 11.73
N ASP A 102 -1.92 9.04 12.44
CA ASP A 102 -2.95 9.05 13.46
C ASP A 102 -2.76 10.28 14.37
N LYS A 103 -3.87 11.00 14.63
CA LYS A 103 -3.99 11.93 15.76
C LYS A 103 -3.99 11.17 17.10
N ALA A 104 -3.12 10.19 17.27
CA ALA A 104 -2.95 9.45 18.51
C ALA A 104 -2.18 10.27 19.57
N SER A 105 -1.71 11.49 19.24
CA SER A 105 -1.01 12.38 20.17
C SER A 105 -1.92 13.12 21.16
N ASP A 106 -3.25 13.13 20.96
CA ASP A 106 -4.16 13.98 21.75
C ASP A 106 -5.10 13.19 22.70
N LEU A 107 -4.90 11.88 22.85
CA LEU A 107 -5.62 11.09 23.86
C LEU A 107 -4.73 10.87 25.09
N PRO A 108 -5.12 11.34 26.28
CA PRO A 108 -4.49 10.88 27.50
C PRO A 108 -4.87 9.41 27.66
N PHE A 109 -3.87 8.54 27.81
CA PHE A 109 -4.00 7.09 28.00
C PHE A 109 -4.19 6.27 26.72
N GLY A 110 -3.11 5.66 26.25
CA GLY A 110 -3.16 4.63 25.22
C GLY A 110 -1.84 4.00 24.80
N CYS A 111 -0.77 4.12 25.60
CA CYS A 111 0.43 3.31 25.40
C CYS A 111 0.08 1.85 25.73
N CYS A 112 -0.25 1.05 24.71
CA CYS A 112 -0.34 -0.40 24.86
C CYS A 112 1.09 -0.95 24.92
N GLN A 113 1.74 -0.82 26.09
CA GLN A 113 2.89 -1.65 26.43
C GLN A 113 2.40 -3.10 26.59
N GLN A 114 2.43 -3.88 25.50
CA GLN A 114 2.65 -5.31 25.66
C GLN A 114 4.15 -5.53 25.76
N LYS A 115 4.57 -6.04 26.92
CA LYS A 115 5.90 -6.51 27.30
C LYS A 115 6.86 -6.76 26.11
N GLY A 116 7.99 -6.04 26.11
CA GLY A 116 9.27 -6.57 25.64
C GLY A 116 9.63 -6.47 24.16
N GLU A 117 8.71 -6.19 23.25
CA GLU A 117 9.02 -6.04 21.82
C GLU A 117 8.42 -4.74 21.30
N ARG A 118 9.26 -3.83 20.80
CA ARG A 118 8.80 -2.67 20.04
C ARG A 118 8.22 -3.16 18.71
N ARG A 119 6.97 -3.60 18.72
CA ARG A 119 6.20 -3.84 17.51
C ARG A 119 5.59 -2.51 17.07
N TYR A 120 6.14 -1.97 15.99
CA TYR A 120 5.60 -0.78 15.36
C TYR A 120 4.24 -1.14 14.76
N LEU A 121 3.20 -0.52 15.31
CA LEU A 121 1.85 -0.65 14.79
C LEU A 121 1.65 0.55 13.87
N GLU A 122 2.01 0.36 12.60
CA GLU A 122 1.86 1.38 11.56
C GLU A 122 0.36 1.44 11.19
N LYS A 123 -0.41 2.21 11.95
CA LYS A 123 -1.80 2.56 11.62
C LYS A 123 -1.82 3.65 10.56
N ASP A 124 -1.10 3.40 9.47
CA ASP A 124 -0.89 4.41 8.46
C ASP A 124 -1.99 4.27 7.43
N THR A 125 -2.89 5.26 7.42
CA THR A 125 -3.75 5.44 6.25
C THR A 125 -2.91 6.13 5.18
N MET A 126 -2.66 5.44 4.08
CA MET A 126 -1.82 5.93 3.00
C MET A 126 -2.69 6.31 1.80
N GLU A 127 -2.58 7.57 1.37
CA GLU A 127 -3.10 8.00 0.08
C GLU A 127 -1.99 7.83 -0.96
N LEU A 128 -2.23 7.11 -2.04
CA LEU A 128 -1.23 6.84 -3.08
C LEU A 128 -1.66 7.42 -4.44
N ARG A 129 -0.67 7.89 -5.20
CA ARG A 129 -0.68 8.16 -6.65
C ARG A 129 0.63 7.64 -7.23
N LEU A 130 0.58 6.90 -8.34
CA LEU A 130 1.76 6.22 -8.88
C LEU A 130 1.94 6.47 -10.37
N ARG A 131 3.14 6.88 -10.76
CA ARG A 131 3.56 7.08 -12.15
C ARG A 131 4.85 6.30 -12.39
N ALA A 132 4.97 5.68 -13.55
CA ALA A 132 6.19 5.02 -14.00
C ALA A 132 6.58 5.53 -15.39
N GLU A 133 7.74 6.17 -15.46
CA GLU A 133 8.36 6.68 -16.67
C GLU A 133 9.52 5.75 -17.09
N LYS A 134 9.73 5.50 -18.38
CA LYS A 134 10.86 4.74 -18.94
C LYS A 134 11.74 5.67 -19.77
N LEU A 135 13.05 5.46 -19.74
CA LEU A 135 13.97 6.25 -20.54
C LEU A 135 13.80 5.84 -22.02
N ILE A 136 13.44 6.79 -22.89
CA ILE A 136 13.69 6.65 -24.32
C ILE A 136 15.10 7.20 -24.54
N LEU A 137 16.05 6.30 -24.81
CA LEU A 137 17.27 6.73 -25.50
C LEU A 137 16.85 7.10 -26.92
N LEU A 138 16.70 8.39 -27.18
CA LEU A 138 16.57 8.91 -28.55
C LEU A 138 17.92 8.61 -29.23
N ASN A 139 17.91 7.63 -30.14
CA ASN A 139 19.02 7.38 -31.07
C ASN A 139 19.05 8.47 -32.14
#